data_AF-A0A7J3RX31-F1
#
_entry.id   AF-A0A7J3RX31-F1
#
_cell.length_a   1.000
_cell.length_b   1.000
_cell.length_c   1.000
_cell.angle_alpha   90.00
_cell.angle_beta   90.00
_cell.angle_gamma   90.00
#
_symmetry.space_group_name_H-M   'P 1'
#
loop_
_entity.id
_entity.type
_entity.pdbx_description
1 polymer ?
#
loop_
_entity_poly.entity_id
_entity_poly.type
_entity_poly.pdbx_seq_one_letter_code
_entity_poly.pdbx_strand_id
1 'polypeptide(L)' 'MIRLPEGSTVRDALRRVGVEEELYTVVVRNSKQSSLGEALRDGDNLVAYPPVGGG' A
#
# COMPACT_ATOMS: atom_id res chain seq x y z
N MET A 1 -13.69 -0.41 1.02
CA MET A 1 -13.22 0.60 0.05
C MET A 1 -12.86 1.86 0.81
N ILE A 2 -11.66 2.40 0.59
CA ILE A 2 -11.18 3.62 1.27
C ILE A 2 -11.25 4.82 0.32
N ARG A 3 -11.38 6.03 0.86
CA ARG A 3 -11.31 7.30 0.12
C ARG A 3 -10.06 8.04 0.57
N LEU A 4 -9.27 8.49 -0.40
CA LEU A 4 -8.02 9.21 -0.19
C LEU A 4 -8.02 10.48 -1.07
N PRO A 5 -7.37 11.57 -0.63
CA PRO A 5 -7.14 12.74 -1.47
C PRO A 5 -6.45 12.40 -2.79
N GLU A 6 -6.67 13.20 -3.84
CA GLU A 6 -5.94 13.06 -5.09
C GLU A 6 -4.43 13.22 -4.87
N GLY A 7 -3.63 12.40 -5.55
CA GLY A 7 -2.17 12.38 -5.39
C GLY A 7 -1.69 11.64 -4.14
N SER A 8 -2.61 11.04 -3.34
CA SER A 8 -2.22 10.18 -2.22
C SER A 8 -1.34 9.01 -2.68
N THR A 9 -0.41 8.63 -1.84
CA THR A 9 0.55 7.56 -2.12
C THR A 9 0.12 6.23 -1.52
N VAL A 10 0.81 5.15 -1.90
CA VAL A 10 0.69 3.85 -1.25
C VAL A 10 0.83 3.95 0.27
N ARG A 11 1.81 4.74 0.75
CA ARG A 11 2.00 5.01 2.18
C ARG A 11 0.76 5.60 2.85
N ASP A 12 0.13 6.59 2.21
CA ASP A 12 -1.04 7.25 2.77
C ASP A 12 -2.23 6.28 2.89
N ALA A 13 -2.37 5.36 1.92
CA ALA A 13 -3.36 4.30 1.97
C ALA A 13 -3.14 3.34 3.15
N LEU A 14 -1.89 2.90 3.38
CA LEU A 14 -1.55 2.00 4.48
C LEU A 14 -1.82 2.64 5.85
N ARG A 15 -1.37 3.89 6.04
CA ARG A 15 -1.63 4.65 7.28
C ARG A 15 -3.13 4.82 7.52
N ARG A 16 -3.92 5.05 6.47
CA ARG A 16 -5.36 5.25 6.58
C ARG A 16 -6.11 4.02 7.08
N VAL A 17 -5.58 2.82 6.84
CA VAL A 17 -6.14 1.54 7.33
C VAL A 17 -5.49 1.05 8.62
N GLY A 18 -4.60 1.85 9.23
CA GLY A 18 -3.93 1.51 10.48
C GLY A 18 -2.79 0.50 10.34
N VAL A 19 -2.22 0.40 9.14
CA VAL A 19 -1.04 -0.44 8.86
C VAL A 19 0.22 0.40 8.97
N GLU A 20 1.08 0.06 9.92
CA GLU A 20 2.40 0.69 10.05
C GLU A 20 3.38 0.14 9.01
N GLU A 21 4.19 1.05 8.43
CA GLU A 21 5.10 0.76 7.32
C GLU A 21 6.17 -0.27 7.67
N GLU A 22 6.55 -0.37 8.94
CA GLU A 22 7.56 -1.31 9.46
C GLU A 22 7.08 -2.77 9.46
N LEU A 23 5.76 -2.99 9.30
CA LEU A 23 5.13 -4.31 9.35
C LEU A 23 4.80 -4.88 7.97
N TYR A 24 5.04 -4.20 6.84
CA TYR A 24 4.65 -4.71 5.52
C TYR A 24 5.65 -4.26 4.43
N THR A 25 6.44 -5.20 3.90
CA THR A 25 7.52 -4.90 2.94
C THR A 25 7.07 -4.97 1.47
N VAL A 26 5.96 -5.65 1.18
CA VAL A 26 5.51 -5.87 -0.20
C VAL A 26 4.11 -5.30 -0.41
N VAL A 27 4.02 -4.26 -1.24
CA VAL A 27 2.75 -3.76 -1.75
C VAL A 27 2.64 -4.05 -3.24
N VAL A 28 1.53 -4.67 -3.62
CA VAL A 28 1.18 -4.95 -5.02
C VAL A 28 0.03 -4.04 -5.42
N ARG A 29 0.26 -3.22 -6.45
CA ARG A 29 -0.72 -2.37 -7.12
C ARG A 29 -1.07 -2.95 -8.48
N ASN A 30 -2.33 -3.33 -8.70
CA ASN A 30 -2.79 -3.88 -9.99
C ASN A 30 -1.88 -5.00 -10.53
N SER A 31 -1.52 -5.95 -9.65
CA SER A 31 -0.62 -7.09 -9.95
C SER A 31 0.84 -6.74 -10.24
N LYS A 32 1.29 -5.52 -9.94
CA LYS A 32 2.69 -5.09 -10.05
C LYS A 32 3.23 -4.63 -8.71
N GLN A 33 4.51 -4.89 -8.45
CA GLN A 33 5.18 -4.37 -7.26
C GLN A 33 5.19 -2.84 -7.31
N SER A 34 4.86 -2.21 -6.19
CA SER A 34 4.76 -0.76 -6.07
C SER A 34 5.58 -0.28 -4.88
N SER A 35 6.11 0.95 -4.98
CA SER A 35 6.84 1.58 -3.89
C SER A 35 5.91 2.39 -2.99
N LEU A 36 6.29 2.59 -1.73
CA LEU A 36 5.50 3.37 -0.76
C LEU A 36 5.23 4.81 -1.20
N GLY A 37 6.12 5.41 -2.01
CA GLY A 37 5.98 6.77 -2.52
C GLY A 37 5.20 6.89 -3.83
N GLU A 38 4.74 5.77 -4.40
CA GLU A 38 4.03 5.79 -5.68
C GLU A 38 2.61 6.35 -5.51
N ALA A 39 2.23 7.27 -6.39
CA ALA A 39 0.91 7.89 -6.39
C ALA A 39 -0.19 6.93 -6.86
N LEU A 40 -1.28 6.91 -6.10
CA LEU A 40 -2.48 6.14 -6.39
C LEU A 40 -3.42 6.90 -7.31
N ARG A 41 -4.25 6.15 -8.00
CA ARG A 41 -5.31 6.60 -8.89
C ARG A 41 -6.61 5.95 -8.48
N ASP A 42 -7.71 6.57 -8.87
CA ASP A 42 -9.03 5.99 -8.63
C ASP A 42 -9.13 4.59 -9.27
N GLY A 43 -9.75 3.67 -8.55
CA GLY A 43 -9.87 2.26 -8.96
C GLY A 43 -8.63 1.39 -8.73
N ASP A 44 -7.53 1.92 -8.19
CA ASP A 44 -6.37 1.08 -7.84
C ASP A 44 -6.70 0.07 -6.75
N ASN A 45 -6.23 -1.17 -6.96
CA ASN A 45 -6.27 -2.23 -5.95
C ASN A 45 -4.89 -2.44 -5.35
N LEU A 46 -4.80 -2.33 -4.03
CA LEU A 46 -3.60 -2.56 -3.25
C LEU A 46 -3.74 -3.83 -2.43
N VAL A 47 -2.69 -4.65 -2.47
CA VAL A 47 -2.52 -5.81 -1.58
C VAL A 47 -1.22 -5.61 -0.83
N ALA A 48 -1.27 -5.61 0.50
CA ALA A 48 -0.10 -5.51 1.38
C ALA A 48 0.14 -6.86 2.06
N TYR A 49 1.38 -7.33 2.02
CA TYR A 49 1.81 -8.57 2.70
C TYR A 49 2.73 -8.26 3.88
N PRO A 50 2.52 -8.90 5.05
CA PRO A 50 3.41 -8.73 6.19
C PRO A 50 4.80 -9.26 5.84
N PRO A 51 5.85 -8.94 6.63
CA PRO A 51 7.19 -9.38 6.32
C PRO A 51 7.18 -10.90 6.52
N VAL A 52 7.58 -11.65 5.50
CA VAL A 52 7.69 -13.10 5.64
C VAL A 52 8.87 -13.41 6.55
N GLY A 53 8.60 -13.73 7.81
CA GLY A 53 9.57 -14.33 8.72
C GLY A 53 9.87 -15.75 8.26
N GLY A 54 10.91 -15.93 7.46
CA GLY A 54 11.47 -17.25 7.16
C GLY A 54 12.28 -17.72 8.35
N GLY A 55 12.00 -18.94 8.83
CA GLY A 55 12.90 -19.66 9.75
C GLY A 55 14.20 -20.06 9.09
#